data_AF-A0A7Y1VTT7-F1
#
_entry.id   AF-A0A7Y1VTT7-F1
#
_cell.length_a   1.000
_cell.length_b   1.000
_cell.length_c   1.000
_cell.angle_alpha   90.00
_cell.angle_beta   90.00
_cell.angle_gamma   90.00
#
_symmetry.space_group_name_H-M   'P 1'
#
loop_
_entity.id
_entity.type
_entity.pdbx_description
1 polymer ?
#
loop_
_entity_poly.entity_id
_entity_poly.type
_entity_poly.pdbx_seq_one_letter_code
_entity_poly.pdbx_strand_id
1 'polypeptide(L)'
;MDTKVKHLEIHTNNSIVPLQRISDSSWCFVPKEDIPMRAKYEIKSATSHPTANCTITVSENFIHAKIEQQDILRYAISTQFPADSLPLYYRRSGFIHPITTRQGAVITDDFPEGHVHQHGMFHAWTRTFIQDTLIDFWNQHAQLGEIRHDSVLSVVNGPVFSSFSVSLDYLAYLRDDTLKVSNEIWNFKIYPLAEHYLMDWEIQHTWLGPDSLTIDEYHYGGTAFRGSSEWNLPEGAYDSLVFVETNLHSSHLESNHSRPEWITMYGLTDANQYAGITFIPSRKNFRYPQPVRVHPTMPYFCFAPMVLGKFVLQPYDVYKSNCRMLVFDGKPDYSLIQKIHESYQKDF
;
A
#
# COMPACT_ATOMS: atom_id res chain seq x y z
N MET A 1 -16.65 -23.13 -27.81
CA MET A 1 -17.07 -22.04 -28.71
C MET A 1 -16.01 -20.97 -28.61
N ASP A 2 -15.40 -20.67 -29.74
CA ASP A 2 -14.22 -19.82 -29.90
C ASP A 2 -14.62 -18.34 -29.70
N THR A 3 -14.78 -17.91 -28.44
CA THR A 3 -14.95 -16.48 -28.13
C THR A 3 -13.59 -15.84 -28.29
N LYS A 4 -13.27 -15.44 -29.53
CA LYS A 4 -12.21 -14.44 -29.78
C LYS A 4 -12.48 -13.28 -28.83
N VAL A 5 -11.66 -13.16 -27.79
CA VAL A 5 -11.72 -12.04 -26.84
C VAL A 5 -11.48 -10.80 -27.69
N LYS A 6 -12.55 -10.06 -27.99
CA LYS A 6 -12.42 -8.79 -28.70
C LYS A 6 -11.80 -7.82 -27.71
N HIS A 7 -10.54 -7.47 -27.92
CA HIS A 7 -9.93 -6.35 -27.23
C HIS A 7 -10.68 -5.07 -27.61
N LEU A 8 -10.89 -4.21 -26.64
CA LEU A 8 -11.62 -2.97 -26.83
C LEU A 8 -10.70 -1.77 -26.59
N GLU A 9 -10.99 -0.68 -27.27
CA GLU A 9 -10.33 0.60 -27.13
C GLU A 9 -11.38 1.70 -27.11
N ILE A 10 -11.05 2.79 -26.43
CA ILE A 10 -11.87 3.99 -26.42
C ILE A 10 -11.28 4.99 -27.40
N HIS A 11 -12.12 5.41 -28.34
CA HIS A 11 -11.84 6.50 -29.26
C HIS A 11 -12.36 7.81 -28.65
N THR A 12 -11.45 8.77 -28.52
CA THR A 12 -11.74 10.17 -28.20
C THR A 12 -11.43 11.02 -29.43
N ASN A 13 -11.83 12.30 -29.43
CA ASN A 13 -11.51 13.21 -30.54
C ASN A 13 -9.99 13.36 -30.78
N ASN A 14 -9.15 13.12 -29.76
CA ASN A 14 -7.72 13.41 -29.79
C ASN A 14 -6.83 12.17 -29.58
N SER A 15 -7.39 11.04 -29.13
CA SER A 15 -6.60 9.86 -28.75
C SER A 15 -7.40 8.56 -28.74
N ILE A 16 -6.67 7.46 -28.95
CA ILE A 16 -7.14 6.09 -28.76
C ILE A 16 -6.42 5.52 -27.54
N VAL A 17 -7.18 4.94 -26.60
CA VAL A 17 -6.65 4.35 -25.37
C VAL A 17 -7.19 2.94 -25.14
N PRO A 18 -6.40 2.03 -24.55
CA PRO A 18 -6.87 0.68 -24.25
C PRO A 18 -8.02 0.70 -23.23
N LEU A 19 -8.93 -0.27 -23.37
CA LEU A 19 -10.02 -0.51 -22.44
C LEU A 19 -9.83 -1.89 -21.78
N GLN A 20 -9.86 -1.93 -20.45
CA GLN A 20 -9.66 -3.15 -19.67
C GLN A 20 -10.90 -3.48 -18.85
N ARG A 21 -11.35 -4.74 -18.91
CA ARG A 21 -12.50 -5.20 -18.13
C ARG A 21 -12.11 -5.32 -16.65
N ILE A 22 -12.93 -4.78 -15.75
CA ILE A 22 -12.78 -4.97 -14.29
C ILE A 22 -13.74 -6.06 -13.80
N SER A 23 -14.98 -6.06 -14.28
CA SER A 23 -16.02 -7.02 -13.90
C SER A 23 -16.96 -7.30 -15.07
N ASP A 24 -18.03 -8.04 -14.82
CA ASP A 24 -19.00 -8.32 -15.88
C ASP A 24 -19.67 -7.06 -16.45
N SER A 25 -19.81 -6.02 -15.63
CA SER A 25 -20.50 -4.77 -15.99
C SER A 25 -19.61 -3.53 -15.91
N SER A 26 -18.32 -3.65 -15.62
CA SER A 26 -17.42 -2.50 -15.49
C SER A 26 -16.10 -2.65 -16.24
N TRP A 27 -15.65 -1.53 -16.81
CA TRP A 27 -14.43 -1.41 -17.60
C TRP A 27 -13.67 -0.16 -17.14
N CYS A 28 -12.36 -0.17 -17.34
CA CYS A 28 -11.42 0.88 -16.96
C CYS A 28 -10.59 1.29 -18.17
N PHE A 29 -10.34 2.59 -18.27
CA PHE A 29 -9.34 3.18 -19.16
C PHE A 29 -8.69 4.34 -18.42
N VAL A 30 -7.47 4.71 -18.84
CA VAL A 30 -6.81 5.93 -18.36
C VAL A 30 -6.79 6.93 -19.51
N PRO A 31 -7.39 8.12 -19.36
CA PRO A 31 -7.35 9.14 -20.39
C PRO A 31 -5.94 9.74 -20.51
N LYS A 32 -5.53 10.13 -21.71
CA LYS A 32 -4.25 10.83 -21.95
C LYS A 32 -4.31 12.33 -21.67
N GLU A 33 -5.52 12.88 -21.58
CA GLU A 33 -5.81 14.31 -21.39
C GLU A 33 -6.95 14.44 -20.37
N ASP A 34 -7.09 15.62 -19.75
CA ASP A 34 -8.19 15.89 -18.84
C ASP A 34 -9.54 15.68 -19.55
N ILE A 35 -10.44 14.93 -18.90
CA ILE A 35 -11.75 14.60 -19.45
C ILE A 35 -12.69 15.82 -19.26
N PRO A 36 -13.20 16.44 -20.34
CA PRO A 36 -14.20 17.49 -20.20
C PRO A 36 -15.53 16.91 -19.68
N MET A 37 -16.29 17.72 -18.94
CA MET A 37 -17.54 17.34 -18.27
C MET A 37 -18.63 16.75 -19.21
N ARG A 38 -18.48 16.90 -20.53
CA ARG A 38 -19.36 16.32 -21.57
C ARG A 38 -18.57 15.63 -22.68
N ALA A 39 -17.53 14.86 -22.32
CA ALA A 39 -16.83 14.02 -23.27
C ALA A 39 -17.76 12.94 -23.85
N LYS A 40 -17.63 12.69 -25.16
CA LYS A 40 -18.24 11.53 -25.82
C LYS A 40 -17.13 10.54 -26.15
N TYR A 41 -17.42 9.27 -25.91
CA TYR A 41 -16.52 8.16 -26.14
C TYR A 41 -17.17 7.16 -27.08
N GLU A 42 -16.38 6.58 -27.97
CA GLU A 42 -16.81 5.47 -28.79
C GLU A 42 -15.97 4.24 -28.44
N ILE A 43 -16.62 3.14 -28.06
CA ILE A 43 -15.94 1.87 -27.80
C ILE A 43 -15.85 1.11 -29.11
N LYS A 44 -14.63 0.75 -29.52
CA LYS A 44 -14.37 -0.04 -30.72
C LYS A 44 -13.59 -1.30 -30.39
N SER A 45 -13.69 -2.29 -31.29
CA SER A 45 -12.77 -3.42 -31.27
C SER A 45 -11.38 -2.94 -31.69
N ALA A 46 -10.38 -3.23 -30.87
CA ALA A 46 -8.99 -2.92 -31.18
C ALA A 46 -8.50 -3.77 -32.36
N THR A 47 -7.67 -3.17 -33.22
CA THR A 47 -7.07 -3.84 -34.39
C THR A 47 -5.91 -4.76 -34.02
N SER A 48 -5.31 -4.56 -32.84
CA SER A 48 -4.27 -5.39 -32.25
C SER A 48 -4.55 -5.66 -30.78
N HIS A 49 -3.85 -6.64 -30.20
CA HIS A 49 -3.93 -6.91 -28.76
C HIS A 49 -3.00 -5.92 -28.04
N PRO A 50 -3.53 -4.97 -27.25
CA PRO A 50 -2.68 -4.06 -26.51
C PRO A 50 -1.86 -4.84 -25.47
N THR A 51 -0.56 -4.58 -25.44
CA THR A 51 0.37 -5.18 -24.47
C THR A 51 0.23 -4.54 -23.11
N ALA A 52 0.45 -5.32 -22.06
CA ALA A 52 0.49 -4.79 -20.70
C ALA A 52 1.78 -3.97 -20.50
N ASN A 53 1.63 -2.68 -20.17
CA ASN A 53 2.78 -1.81 -19.86
C ASN A 53 3.38 -2.14 -18.48
N CYS A 54 2.59 -2.74 -17.60
CA CYS A 54 3.05 -3.33 -16.35
C CYS A 54 2.87 -4.84 -16.41
N THR A 55 3.86 -5.62 -16.01
CA THR A 55 3.75 -7.09 -15.92
C THR A 55 4.07 -7.54 -14.51
N ILE A 56 3.18 -8.35 -13.95
CA ILE A 56 3.29 -9.01 -12.66
C ILE A 56 3.63 -10.48 -12.89
N THR A 57 4.68 -10.95 -12.23
CA THR A 57 5.08 -12.36 -12.20
C THR A 57 5.20 -12.86 -10.77
N VAL A 58 4.98 -14.16 -10.59
CA VAL A 58 5.07 -14.84 -9.30
C VAL A 58 6.23 -15.83 -9.37
N SER A 59 7.12 -15.74 -8.39
CA SER A 59 8.17 -16.72 -8.13
C SER A 59 7.90 -17.40 -6.79
N GLU A 60 8.75 -18.33 -6.38
CA GLU A 60 8.66 -18.98 -5.06
C GLU A 60 8.77 -17.97 -3.91
N ASN A 61 9.63 -16.96 -4.05
CA ASN A 61 9.97 -16.04 -2.96
C ASN A 61 9.20 -14.73 -3.02
N PHE A 62 8.81 -14.29 -4.22
CA PHE A 62 8.30 -12.94 -4.43
C PHE A 62 7.28 -12.85 -5.55
N ILE A 63 6.36 -11.89 -5.41
CA ILE A 63 5.64 -11.30 -6.54
C ILE A 63 6.43 -10.08 -6.99
N HIS A 64 6.72 -10.00 -8.29
CA HIS A 64 7.41 -8.88 -8.93
C HIS A 64 6.43 -8.13 -9.82
N ALA A 65 6.37 -6.80 -9.71
CA ALA A 65 5.73 -5.96 -10.69
C ALA A 65 6.80 -5.16 -11.44
N LYS A 66 6.72 -5.19 -12.78
CA LYS A 66 7.65 -4.52 -13.67
C LYS A 66 6.93 -3.55 -14.58
N ILE A 67 7.49 -2.37 -14.82
CA ILE A 67 7.09 -1.47 -15.91
C ILE A 67 8.27 -1.39 -16.88
N GLU A 68 8.06 -1.73 -18.15
CA GLU A 68 9.12 -1.69 -19.18
C GLU A 68 10.42 -2.43 -18.76
N GLN A 69 10.27 -3.60 -18.12
CA GLN A 69 11.35 -4.44 -17.55
C GLN A 69 11.98 -3.96 -16.23
N GLN A 70 11.71 -2.74 -15.78
CA GLN A 70 12.16 -2.25 -14.50
C GLN A 70 11.25 -2.76 -13.37
N ASP A 71 11.83 -3.44 -12.37
CA ASP A 71 11.15 -3.78 -11.13
C ASP A 71 10.74 -2.50 -10.40
N ILE A 72 9.43 -2.33 -10.15
CA ILE A 72 8.88 -1.16 -9.44
C ILE A 72 8.34 -1.52 -8.06
N LEU A 73 8.03 -2.80 -7.83
CA LEU A 73 7.47 -3.29 -6.59
C LEU A 73 7.79 -4.77 -6.44
N ARG A 74 8.15 -5.16 -5.21
CA ARG A 74 8.29 -6.56 -4.82
C ARG A 74 7.50 -6.85 -3.54
N TYR A 75 6.65 -7.87 -3.58
CA TYR A 75 5.95 -8.40 -2.40
C TYR A 75 6.61 -9.70 -1.94
N ALA A 76 6.86 -9.82 -0.64
CA ALA A 76 7.49 -10.99 -0.02
C ALA A 76 6.49 -12.13 0.23
N ILE A 77 6.61 -13.21 -0.55
CA ILE A 77 5.88 -14.48 -0.35
C ILE A 77 6.59 -15.29 0.75
N SER A 78 7.88 -15.55 0.56
CA SER A 78 8.68 -16.26 1.54
C SER A 78 9.11 -15.36 2.69
N THR A 79 9.38 -15.96 3.84
CA THR A 79 9.89 -15.25 5.01
C THR A 79 11.24 -14.59 4.70
N GLN A 80 11.29 -13.28 4.86
CA GLN A 80 12.51 -12.49 4.86
C GLN A 80 13.09 -12.46 6.27
N PHE A 81 14.41 -12.43 6.35
CA PHE A 81 15.15 -12.48 7.60
C PHE A 81 15.90 -11.17 7.82
N PRO A 82 15.99 -10.69 9.07
CA PRO A 82 16.88 -9.59 9.39
C PRO A 82 18.34 -10.04 9.21
N ALA A 83 19.28 -9.10 9.29
CA ALA A 83 20.71 -9.43 9.32
C ALA A 83 21.06 -10.45 10.41
N ASP A 84 22.07 -11.29 10.20
CA ASP A 84 22.45 -12.39 11.11
C ASP A 84 22.78 -11.95 12.55
N SER A 85 23.14 -10.67 12.74
CA SER A 85 23.38 -10.07 14.06
C SER A 85 22.11 -9.75 14.85
N LEU A 86 20.93 -9.84 14.22
CA LEU A 86 19.65 -9.47 14.78
C LEU A 86 18.81 -10.71 15.12
N PRO A 87 17.97 -10.66 16.16
CA PRO A 87 17.13 -11.80 16.55
C PRO A 87 16.15 -12.24 15.45
N LEU A 88 16.02 -13.56 15.26
CA LEU A 88 15.15 -14.17 14.25
C LEU A 88 13.66 -13.91 14.46
N TYR A 89 13.23 -13.41 15.62
CA TYR A 89 11.82 -13.06 15.82
C TYR A 89 11.36 -11.91 14.92
N TYR A 90 12.29 -11.10 14.37
CA TYR A 90 11.95 -10.06 13.41
C TYR A 90 11.63 -10.59 12.01
N ARG A 91 11.89 -11.86 11.70
CA ARG A 91 11.58 -12.41 10.37
C ARG A 91 10.09 -12.22 10.02
N ARG A 92 9.77 -11.92 8.76
CA ARG A 92 8.39 -11.66 8.32
C ARG A 92 8.20 -12.03 6.85
N SER A 93 6.97 -12.37 6.45
CA SER A 93 6.52 -12.31 5.05
C SER A 93 5.23 -11.48 4.95
N GLY A 94 4.74 -11.22 3.75
CA GLY A 94 3.50 -10.44 3.59
C GLY A 94 3.68 -8.94 3.82
N PHE A 95 4.69 -8.39 3.15
CA PHE A 95 4.94 -6.96 3.05
C PHE A 95 5.54 -6.63 1.68
N ILE A 96 5.53 -5.34 1.32
CA ILE A 96 6.15 -4.85 0.08
C ILE A 96 7.47 -4.17 0.40
N HIS A 97 8.54 -4.63 -0.26
CA HIS A 97 9.84 -3.97 -0.35
C HIS A 97 10.72 -4.67 -1.41
N PRO A 98 11.41 -3.93 -2.30
CA PRO A 98 11.37 -2.47 -2.43
C PRO A 98 10.15 -1.96 -3.22
N ILE A 99 9.89 -0.65 -3.11
CA ILE A 99 9.15 0.16 -4.09
C ILE A 99 10.15 1.08 -4.77
N THR A 100 10.07 1.16 -6.09
CA THR A 100 11.03 1.87 -6.93
C THR A 100 10.33 2.83 -7.87
N THR A 101 10.78 4.08 -7.96
CA THR A 101 10.24 5.10 -8.87
C THR A 101 10.54 4.78 -10.35
N ARG A 102 10.05 5.60 -11.29
CA ARG A 102 10.31 5.38 -12.73
C ARG A 102 11.78 5.61 -13.08
N GLN A 103 12.49 6.51 -12.40
CA GLN A 103 13.93 6.71 -12.59
C GLN A 103 14.83 5.81 -11.72
N GLY A 104 14.24 4.86 -10.97
CA GLY A 104 15.01 3.81 -10.31
C GLY A 104 15.34 4.06 -8.83
N ALA A 105 14.81 5.11 -8.22
CA ALA A 105 15.02 5.38 -6.79
C ALA A 105 14.22 4.40 -5.93
N VAL A 106 14.88 3.73 -4.98
CA VAL A 106 14.21 2.89 -3.96
C VAL A 106 13.71 3.78 -2.83
N ILE A 107 12.40 3.81 -2.62
CA ILE A 107 11.75 4.74 -1.68
C ILE A 107 11.25 4.09 -0.39
N THR A 108 11.50 2.79 -0.21
CA THR A 108 11.13 2.02 0.99
C THR A 108 12.36 1.37 1.61
N ASP A 109 12.31 1.14 2.91
CA ASP A 109 13.32 0.39 3.66
C ASP A 109 12.72 -0.87 4.29
N ASP A 110 13.56 -1.83 4.65
CA ASP A 110 13.18 -3.09 5.30
C ASP A 110 14.19 -3.43 6.39
N PHE A 111 13.71 -3.87 7.56
CA PHE A 111 14.54 -4.08 8.75
C PHE A 111 15.41 -2.86 9.10
N PRO A 112 14.85 -1.63 9.16
CA PRO A 112 15.65 -0.43 9.42
C PRO A 112 16.35 -0.55 10.77
N GLU A 113 17.55 0.04 10.86
CA GLU A 113 18.29 0.10 12.12
C GLU A 113 17.38 0.66 13.23
N GLY A 114 17.48 0.09 14.44
CA GLY A 114 16.71 0.49 15.64
C GLY A 114 15.20 0.25 15.59
N HIS A 115 14.62 0.02 14.42
CA HIS A 115 13.18 -0.21 14.21
C HIS A 115 12.95 -1.45 13.33
N VAL A 116 13.73 -2.51 13.58
CA VAL A 116 13.82 -3.74 12.77
C VAL A 116 12.46 -4.41 12.48
N HIS A 117 11.44 -4.14 13.30
CA HIS A 117 10.07 -4.62 13.09
C HIS A 117 9.26 -3.86 12.02
N GLN A 118 9.83 -2.81 11.42
CA GLN A 118 9.19 -2.02 10.37
C GLN A 118 9.62 -2.53 8.99
N HIS A 119 8.68 -2.48 8.05
CA HIS A 119 8.86 -2.94 6.67
C HIS A 119 8.30 -1.90 5.69
N GLY A 120 8.70 -1.97 4.42
CA GLY A 120 8.39 -0.95 3.40
C GLY A 120 6.91 -0.54 3.36
N MET A 121 6.02 -1.47 3.04
CA MET A 121 4.57 -1.32 3.27
C MET A 121 3.97 -2.57 3.89
N PHE A 122 3.22 -2.38 4.97
CA PHE A 122 2.56 -3.46 5.71
C PHE A 122 1.34 -2.96 6.48
N HIS A 123 0.52 -3.90 6.95
CA HIS A 123 -0.60 -3.63 7.85
C HIS A 123 -0.45 -4.50 9.11
N ALA A 124 -0.70 -3.92 10.28
CA ALA A 124 -0.68 -4.63 11.55
C ALA A 124 -1.38 -3.84 12.65
N TRP A 125 -1.87 -4.53 13.68
CA TRP A 125 -2.41 -3.89 14.89
C TRP A 125 -1.45 -4.08 16.07
N THR A 126 -1.19 -3.00 16.81
CA THR A 126 -0.23 -3.03 17.93
C THR A 126 -0.85 -3.49 19.23
N ARG A 127 -1.94 -2.84 19.66
CA ARG A 127 -2.50 -3.04 20.99
C ARG A 127 -3.89 -3.64 20.85
N THR A 128 -3.95 -4.97 20.76
CA THR A 128 -5.21 -5.70 20.62
C THR A 128 -5.44 -6.66 21.77
N PHE A 129 -6.68 -7.02 22.02
CA PHE A 129 -7.06 -7.95 23.08
C PHE A 129 -8.03 -8.99 22.56
N ILE A 130 -7.73 -10.25 22.86
CA ILE A 130 -8.65 -11.38 22.75
C ILE A 130 -9.04 -11.72 24.18
N GLN A 131 -10.31 -11.46 24.54
CA GLN A 131 -10.73 -11.40 25.93
C GLN A 131 -9.83 -10.40 26.71
N ASP A 132 -9.10 -10.86 27.73
CA ASP A 132 -8.16 -10.06 28.51
C ASP A 132 -6.68 -10.27 28.13
N THR A 133 -6.41 -11.04 27.06
CA THR A 133 -5.03 -11.34 26.62
C THR A 133 -4.57 -10.32 25.58
N LEU A 134 -3.51 -9.57 25.90
CA LEU A 134 -2.85 -8.66 24.97
C LEU A 134 -2.19 -9.44 23.83
N ILE A 135 -2.52 -9.06 22.60
CA ILE A 135 -1.88 -9.52 21.38
C ILE A 135 -1.34 -8.31 20.62
N ASP A 136 -0.09 -8.42 20.18
CA ASP A 136 0.60 -7.42 19.37
C ASP A 136 1.08 -8.08 18.08
N PHE A 137 0.52 -7.64 16.95
CA PHE A 137 0.87 -8.11 15.61
C PHE A 137 1.88 -7.19 14.90
N TRP A 138 2.26 -6.10 15.55
CA TRP A 138 3.15 -5.08 15.03
C TRP A 138 4.58 -5.28 15.54
N ASN A 139 4.74 -5.35 16.86
CA ASN A 139 6.03 -5.43 17.52
C ASN A 139 6.48 -6.88 17.66
N GLN A 140 7.16 -7.40 16.64
CA GLN A 140 7.60 -8.80 16.60
C GLN A 140 8.48 -9.21 17.80
N HIS A 141 9.23 -8.27 18.39
CA HIS A 141 10.03 -8.52 19.58
C HIS A 141 9.20 -8.84 20.83
N ALA A 142 7.94 -8.40 20.88
CA ALA A 142 7.02 -8.75 21.95
C ALA A 142 6.62 -10.24 21.89
N GLN A 143 6.73 -10.87 20.71
CA GLN A 143 6.42 -12.28 20.49
C GLN A 143 5.01 -12.66 21.01
N LEU A 144 4.04 -11.79 20.75
CA LEU A 144 2.63 -11.99 21.12
C LEU A 144 1.75 -12.39 19.92
N GLY A 145 2.20 -12.09 18.71
CA GLY A 145 1.55 -12.51 17.48
C GLY A 145 2.47 -12.34 16.27
N GLU A 146 2.03 -12.88 15.14
CA GLU A 146 2.72 -12.81 13.86
C GLU A 146 1.72 -12.62 12.73
N ILE A 147 2.15 -11.94 11.67
CA ILE A 147 1.46 -11.90 10.38
C ILE A 147 2.38 -12.51 9.34
N ARG A 148 1.84 -13.41 8.52
CA ARG A 148 2.59 -14.05 7.44
C ARG A 148 1.75 -14.17 6.18
N HIS A 149 2.40 -14.19 5.04
CA HIS A 149 1.77 -14.59 3.79
C HIS A 149 1.21 -16.01 3.91
N ASP A 150 0.00 -16.20 3.36
CA ASP A 150 -0.67 -17.49 3.25
C ASP A 150 -0.68 -17.98 1.79
N SER A 151 -1.25 -17.19 0.87
CA SER A 151 -1.40 -17.61 -0.53
C SER A 151 -1.54 -16.47 -1.53
N VAL A 152 -1.14 -16.72 -2.78
CA VAL A 152 -1.44 -15.85 -3.92
C VAL A 152 -2.80 -16.25 -4.49
N LEU A 153 -3.75 -15.33 -4.49
CA LEU A 153 -5.15 -15.58 -4.88
C LEU A 153 -5.38 -15.31 -6.38
N SER A 154 -4.78 -14.24 -6.92
CA SER A 154 -4.93 -13.91 -8.33
C SER A 154 -3.78 -13.04 -8.84
N VAL A 155 -3.49 -13.15 -10.14
CA VAL A 155 -2.62 -12.24 -10.89
C VAL A 155 -3.26 -11.96 -12.24
N VAL A 156 -3.35 -10.69 -12.61
CA VAL A 156 -3.90 -10.23 -13.88
C VAL A 156 -2.93 -9.24 -14.49
N ASN A 157 -2.52 -9.50 -15.73
CA ASN A 157 -1.74 -8.58 -16.54
C ASN A 157 -2.63 -8.00 -17.63
N GLY A 158 -2.77 -6.68 -17.63
CA GLY A 158 -3.73 -6.00 -18.50
C GLY A 158 -3.16 -4.74 -19.16
N PRO A 159 -3.81 -4.28 -20.24
CA PRO A 159 -3.32 -3.17 -21.05
C PRO A 159 -3.48 -1.78 -20.40
N VAL A 160 -4.28 -1.68 -19.32
CA VAL A 160 -4.52 -0.43 -18.57
C VAL A 160 -3.88 -0.52 -17.19
N PHE A 161 -4.08 -1.65 -16.50
CA PHE A 161 -3.50 -1.93 -15.20
C PHE A 161 -3.14 -3.41 -15.10
N SER A 162 -2.21 -3.71 -14.19
CA SER A 162 -1.95 -5.07 -13.74
C SER A 162 -2.27 -5.17 -12.25
N SER A 163 -2.76 -6.31 -11.80
CA SER A 163 -3.21 -6.50 -10.43
C SER A 163 -2.80 -7.84 -9.86
N PHE A 164 -2.64 -7.90 -8.55
CA PHE A 164 -2.51 -9.15 -7.83
C PHE A 164 -3.32 -9.11 -6.54
N SER A 165 -3.72 -10.29 -6.07
CA SER A 165 -4.40 -10.47 -4.80
C SER A 165 -3.68 -11.52 -3.97
N VAL A 166 -3.50 -11.28 -2.68
CA VAL A 166 -2.85 -12.19 -1.73
C VAL A 166 -3.66 -12.31 -0.45
N SER A 167 -3.52 -13.45 0.21
CA SER A 167 -4.04 -13.77 1.53
C SER A 167 -2.89 -13.76 2.54
N LEU A 168 -3.14 -13.22 3.72
CA LEU A 168 -2.24 -13.21 4.88
C LEU A 168 -2.98 -13.75 6.10
N ASP A 169 -2.24 -14.41 6.97
CA ASP A 169 -2.73 -14.98 8.23
C ASP A 169 -2.22 -14.18 9.42
N TYR A 170 -3.12 -13.91 10.37
CA TYR A 170 -2.77 -13.39 11.68
C TYR A 170 -2.77 -14.53 12.68
N LEU A 171 -1.64 -14.75 13.32
CA LEU A 171 -1.43 -15.77 14.33
C LEU A 171 -1.27 -15.10 15.70
N ALA A 172 -2.09 -15.49 16.66
CA ALA A 172 -1.98 -15.06 18.06
C ALA A 172 -1.28 -16.14 18.87
N TYR A 173 -0.26 -15.74 19.64
CA TYR A 173 0.46 -16.63 20.56
C TYR A 173 -0.20 -16.59 21.94
N LEU A 174 -0.95 -17.64 22.26
CA LEU A 174 -1.73 -17.76 23.49
C LEU A 174 -1.13 -18.84 24.38
N ARG A 175 -0.30 -18.45 25.36
CA ARG A 175 0.40 -19.33 26.33
C ARG A 175 1.04 -20.58 25.68
N ASP A 176 0.29 -21.67 25.55
CA ASP A 176 0.75 -22.97 25.05
C ASP A 176 0.26 -23.29 23.62
N ASP A 177 -0.44 -22.35 22.97
CA ASP A 177 -1.04 -22.53 21.65
C ASP A 177 -0.77 -21.35 20.71
N THR A 178 -0.83 -21.62 19.41
CA THR A 178 -0.79 -20.61 18.35
C THR A 178 -2.06 -20.74 17.53
N LEU A 179 -2.92 -19.72 17.63
CA LEU A 179 -4.19 -19.71 16.91
C LEU A 179 -4.13 -18.79 15.69
N LYS A 180 -4.63 -19.27 14.55
CA LYS A 180 -4.99 -18.39 13.44
C LYS A 180 -6.28 -17.66 13.82
N VAL A 181 -6.18 -16.35 14.01
CA VAL A 181 -7.28 -15.52 14.53
C VAL A 181 -7.81 -14.52 13.52
N SER A 182 -7.14 -14.32 12.39
CA SER A 182 -7.70 -13.52 11.30
C SER A 182 -7.15 -13.95 9.95
N ASN A 183 -7.86 -13.53 8.91
CA ASN A 183 -7.38 -13.53 7.55
C ASN A 183 -7.41 -12.11 7.00
N GLU A 184 -6.42 -11.75 6.19
CA GLU A 184 -6.35 -10.46 5.53
C GLU A 184 -6.12 -10.65 4.03
N ILE A 185 -6.96 -10.03 3.22
CA ILE A 185 -6.82 -10.05 1.76
C ILE A 185 -6.34 -8.68 1.30
N TRP A 186 -5.23 -8.67 0.56
CA TRP A 186 -4.79 -7.48 -0.17
C TRP A 186 -5.17 -7.61 -1.64
N ASN A 187 -5.69 -6.53 -2.21
CA ASN A 187 -5.82 -6.37 -3.64
C ASN A 187 -4.99 -5.16 -4.08
N PHE A 188 -4.01 -5.40 -4.94
CA PHE A 188 -3.19 -4.37 -5.55
C PHE A 188 -3.57 -4.18 -7.00
N LYS A 189 -3.71 -2.92 -7.45
CA LYS A 189 -3.78 -2.57 -8.87
C LYS A 189 -2.73 -1.52 -9.18
N ILE A 190 -2.00 -1.70 -10.27
CA ILE A 190 -0.90 -0.83 -10.68
C ILE A 190 -1.22 -0.25 -12.04
N TYR A 191 -1.24 1.08 -12.14
CA TYR A 191 -1.47 1.82 -13.37
C TYR A 191 -0.15 2.45 -13.84
N PRO A 192 0.49 1.89 -14.88
CA PRO A 192 1.76 2.39 -15.40
C PRO A 192 1.55 3.66 -16.24
N LEU A 193 1.80 4.82 -15.65
CA LEU A 193 1.78 6.11 -16.36
C LEU A 193 3.21 6.46 -16.80
N ALA A 194 3.36 7.46 -17.66
CA ALA A 194 4.66 7.76 -18.28
C ALA A 194 5.72 8.18 -17.25
N GLU A 195 5.44 9.26 -16.50
CA GLU A 195 6.37 9.91 -15.57
C GLU A 195 6.27 9.38 -14.12
N HIS A 196 5.17 8.70 -13.80
CA HIS A 196 4.85 8.20 -12.47
C HIS A 196 3.99 6.95 -12.61
N TYR A 197 3.63 6.30 -11.51
CA TYR A 197 2.61 5.27 -11.54
C TYR A 197 1.70 5.38 -10.33
N LEU A 198 0.48 4.88 -10.50
CA LEU A 198 -0.49 4.79 -9.42
C LEU A 198 -0.58 3.36 -8.93
N MET A 199 -0.80 3.21 -7.63
CA MET A 199 -1.13 1.93 -7.03
C MET A 199 -2.39 2.08 -6.20
N ASP A 200 -3.37 1.20 -6.38
CA ASP A 200 -4.45 1.03 -5.42
C ASP A 200 -4.10 -0.14 -4.51
N TRP A 201 -4.18 0.07 -3.20
CA TRP A 201 -4.06 -0.97 -2.19
C TRP A 201 -5.34 -1.03 -1.38
N GLU A 202 -6.05 -2.13 -1.53
CA GLU A 202 -7.26 -2.43 -0.77
C GLU A 202 -7.00 -3.58 0.20
N ILE A 203 -7.30 -3.36 1.47
CA ILE A 203 -7.16 -4.34 2.55
C ILE A 203 -8.54 -4.72 3.07
N GLN A 204 -8.78 -6.02 3.20
CA GLN A 204 -9.93 -6.57 3.90
C GLN A 204 -9.42 -7.51 5.01
N HIS A 205 -9.44 -7.05 6.25
CA HIS A 205 -9.07 -7.82 7.42
C HIS A 205 -10.34 -8.41 8.05
N THR A 206 -10.47 -9.72 7.98
CA THR A 206 -11.61 -10.47 8.54
C THR A 206 -11.19 -11.11 9.85
N TRP A 207 -11.90 -10.75 10.92
CA TRP A 207 -11.68 -11.37 12.22
C TRP A 207 -12.30 -12.78 12.26
N LEU A 208 -11.49 -13.79 12.61
CA LEU A 208 -11.89 -15.21 12.62
C LEU A 208 -11.78 -15.85 14.01
N GLY A 209 -11.39 -15.10 15.03
CA GLY A 209 -11.29 -15.62 16.39
C GLY A 209 -12.65 -15.94 17.01
N PRO A 210 -12.67 -16.81 18.03
CA PRO A 210 -13.91 -17.28 18.65
C PRO A 210 -14.65 -16.19 19.44
N ASP A 211 -13.91 -15.23 19.99
CA ASP A 211 -14.40 -14.07 20.73
C ASP A 211 -14.10 -12.78 19.98
N SER A 212 -14.62 -11.64 20.45
CA SER A 212 -14.31 -10.34 19.83
C SER A 212 -12.83 -9.96 19.94
N LEU A 213 -12.29 -9.33 18.90
CA LEU A 213 -11.02 -8.62 18.95
C LEU A 213 -11.25 -7.17 19.37
N THR A 214 -10.71 -6.77 20.51
CA THR A 214 -10.65 -5.36 20.89
C THR A 214 -9.38 -4.73 20.34
N ILE A 215 -9.49 -3.56 19.69
CA ILE A 215 -8.37 -2.69 19.35
C ILE A 215 -8.46 -1.49 20.29
N ASP A 216 -7.51 -1.39 21.21
CA ASP A 216 -7.49 -0.32 22.21
C ASP A 216 -7.16 1.04 21.58
N GLU A 217 -7.55 2.12 22.26
CA GLU A 217 -7.03 3.44 21.94
C GLU A 217 -5.50 3.44 22.10
N TYR A 218 -4.80 3.77 21.02
CA TYR A 218 -3.35 3.74 20.98
C TYR A 218 -2.84 4.71 19.92
N HIS A 219 -1.54 5.00 19.93
CA HIS A 219 -0.98 6.07 19.11
C HIS A 219 -0.51 5.63 17.72
N TYR A 220 -0.40 4.32 17.44
CA TYR A 220 -0.07 3.76 16.13
C TYR A 220 -0.64 2.36 15.91
N GLY A 221 -0.62 1.96 14.64
CA GLY A 221 -1.13 0.70 14.10
C GLY A 221 -1.92 0.99 12.81
N GLY A 222 -2.31 -0.05 12.10
CA GLY A 222 -3.01 0.04 10.83
C GLY A 222 -2.06 -0.03 9.63
N THR A 223 -2.38 0.72 8.58
CA THR A 223 -1.64 0.69 7.30
C THR A 223 -0.39 1.56 7.39
N ALA A 224 0.78 1.00 7.13
CA ALA A 224 2.07 1.59 7.45
C ALA A 224 2.99 1.70 6.23
N PHE A 225 3.87 2.69 6.28
CA PHE A 225 4.94 2.91 5.32
C PHE A 225 6.25 3.21 6.05
N ARG A 226 7.31 2.49 5.68
CA ARG A 226 8.69 2.79 6.05
C ARG A 226 9.46 3.23 4.81
N GLY A 227 9.85 4.50 4.80
CA GLY A 227 10.64 5.12 3.76
C GLY A 227 12.10 4.72 3.76
N SER A 228 12.77 5.02 2.64
CA SER A 228 14.15 4.62 2.33
C SER A 228 15.16 5.01 3.42
N SER A 229 16.16 4.13 3.63
CA SER A 229 17.31 4.41 4.47
C SER A 229 18.17 5.57 3.94
N GLU A 230 18.13 5.84 2.63
CA GLU A 230 18.83 6.96 1.99
C GLU A 230 18.34 8.33 2.50
N TRP A 231 17.13 8.38 3.09
CA TRP A 231 16.60 9.60 3.67
C TRP A 231 17.12 9.88 5.08
N ASN A 232 17.77 8.89 5.72
CA ASN A 232 18.34 9.05 7.05
C ASN A 232 19.60 9.93 7.00
N LEU A 233 19.88 10.57 8.13
CA LEU A 233 21.11 11.30 8.36
C LEU A 233 22.29 10.32 8.46
N PRO A 234 23.46 10.63 7.86
CA PRO A 234 24.63 9.77 7.95
C PRO A 234 25.14 9.52 9.38
N GLU A 235 24.91 10.46 10.29
CA GLU A 235 25.46 10.44 11.67
C GLU A 235 24.41 10.10 12.75
N GLY A 236 23.14 9.94 12.37
CA GLY A 236 22.05 9.65 13.31
C GLY A 236 21.37 8.37 12.90
N ALA A 237 21.37 7.37 13.78
CA ALA A 237 20.93 6.01 13.43
C ALA A 237 19.50 5.93 12.84
N TYR A 238 18.65 6.95 13.04
CA TYR A 238 17.26 6.95 12.56
C TYR A 238 16.69 8.33 12.19
N ASP A 239 17.39 9.42 12.49
CA ASP A 239 16.90 10.77 12.18
C ASP A 239 17.03 10.99 10.67
N SER A 240 16.09 11.68 10.05
CA SER A 240 16.01 11.79 8.59
C SER A 240 15.78 13.22 8.12
N LEU A 241 16.21 13.48 6.89
CA LEU A 241 15.96 14.73 6.15
C LEU A 241 14.74 14.60 5.23
N VAL A 242 13.92 13.59 5.47
CA VAL A 242 12.69 13.35 4.71
C VAL A 242 11.72 14.49 4.94
N PHE A 243 11.00 14.86 3.89
CA PHE A 243 9.86 15.74 3.98
C PHE A 243 8.61 14.90 4.18
N VAL A 244 7.83 15.22 5.21
CA VAL A 244 6.47 14.71 5.39
C VAL A 244 5.51 15.87 5.38
N GLU A 245 4.63 15.88 4.39
CA GLU A 245 3.66 16.94 4.19
C GLU A 245 2.27 16.36 3.93
N THR A 246 1.26 17.13 4.24
CA THR A 246 -0.15 16.79 4.10
C THR A 246 -0.90 17.98 3.52
N ASN A 247 -2.18 17.82 3.22
CA ASN A 247 -3.04 18.95 2.87
C ASN A 247 -3.27 19.94 4.03
N LEU A 248 -2.83 19.62 5.26
CA LEU A 248 -3.05 20.44 6.46
C LEU A 248 -1.75 21.07 6.99
N HIS A 249 -0.63 20.34 6.89
CA HIS A 249 0.63 20.63 7.57
C HIS A 249 1.83 20.23 6.73
N SER A 250 2.97 20.90 6.91
CA SER A 250 4.23 20.64 6.19
C SER A 250 5.38 20.19 7.10
N SER A 251 5.06 19.73 8.32
CA SER A 251 6.04 19.25 9.29
C SER A 251 5.63 17.91 9.90
N HIS A 252 6.61 17.12 10.33
CA HIS A 252 6.39 15.84 11.01
C HIS A 252 5.53 16.02 12.27
N LEU A 253 5.88 17.02 13.08
CA LEU A 253 5.25 17.28 14.37
C LEU A 253 3.77 17.64 14.22
N GLU A 254 3.45 18.58 13.33
CA GLU A 254 2.06 19.02 13.13
C GLU A 254 1.24 17.98 12.36
N SER A 255 1.87 17.20 11.48
CA SER A 255 1.20 16.12 10.78
C SER A 255 0.83 14.97 11.74
N ASN A 256 1.62 14.71 12.77
CA ASN A 256 1.36 13.61 13.70
C ASN A 256 0.00 13.77 14.41
N HIS A 257 -0.82 12.73 14.29
CA HIS A 257 -2.20 12.60 14.74
C HIS A 257 -3.20 13.60 14.13
N SER A 258 -2.77 14.42 13.17
CA SER A 258 -3.68 15.16 12.29
C SER A 258 -4.49 14.20 11.40
N ARG A 259 -5.51 14.71 10.71
CA ARG A 259 -6.47 13.92 9.91
C ARG A 259 -6.50 14.40 8.45
N PRO A 260 -5.42 14.18 7.69
CA PRO A 260 -5.30 14.73 6.35
C PRO A 260 -6.08 13.91 5.30
N GLU A 261 -6.41 14.56 4.18
CA GLU A 261 -6.98 13.92 2.99
C GLU A 261 -5.92 13.21 2.14
N TRP A 262 -4.65 13.61 2.27
CA TRP A 262 -3.49 12.92 1.70
C TRP A 262 -2.24 13.22 2.53
N ILE A 263 -1.27 12.32 2.48
CA ILE A 263 0.06 12.47 3.09
C ILE A 263 1.12 12.11 2.05
N THR A 264 2.14 12.94 1.90
CA THR A 264 3.27 12.70 1.00
C THR A 264 4.56 12.63 1.80
N MET A 265 5.41 11.65 1.44
CA MET A 265 6.74 11.46 2.01
C MET A 265 7.75 11.41 0.86
N TYR A 266 8.77 12.26 0.90
CA TYR A 266 9.79 12.33 -0.13
C TYR A 266 11.13 12.84 0.42
N GLY A 267 12.23 12.46 -0.22
CA GLY A 267 13.57 12.83 0.22
C GLY A 267 14.58 12.75 -0.91
N LEU A 268 15.81 13.22 -0.65
CA LEU A 268 16.94 13.04 -1.55
C LEU A 268 17.40 11.58 -1.53
N THR A 269 17.69 11.04 -2.70
CA THR A 269 18.30 9.73 -2.88
C THR A 269 19.82 9.88 -2.98
N ASP A 270 20.56 8.78 -2.95
CA ASP A 270 22.02 8.73 -3.18
C ASP A 270 22.43 9.31 -4.55
N ALA A 271 21.54 9.22 -5.55
CA ALA A 271 21.70 9.85 -6.85
C ALA A 271 21.51 11.40 -6.84
N ASN A 272 21.33 12.01 -5.66
CA ASN A 272 21.05 13.43 -5.46
C ASN A 272 19.81 13.93 -6.25
N GLN A 273 18.78 13.09 -6.33
CA GLN A 273 17.47 13.39 -6.89
C GLN A 273 16.41 13.26 -5.80
N TYR A 274 15.34 14.04 -5.89
CA TYR A 274 14.19 13.81 -5.04
C TYR A 274 13.37 12.63 -5.57
N ALA A 275 12.78 11.86 -4.67
CA ALA A 275 11.84 10.79 -4.99
C ALA A 275 10.89 10.59 -3.82
N GLY A 276 9.67 10.12 -4.09
CA GLY A 276 8.71 9.92 -3.02
C GLY A 276 7.41 9.25 -3.41
N ILE A 277 6.50 9.26 -2.45
CA ILE A 277 5.19 8.65 -2.56
C ILE A 277 4.14 9.48 -1.82
N THR A 278 2.98 9.63 -2.42
CA THR A 278 1.79 10.21 -1.79
C THR A 278 0.76 9.13 -1.56
N PHE A 279 0.19 9.07 -0.36
CA PHE A 279 -0.92 8.20 0.00
C PHE A 279 -2.21 9.01 0.14
N ILE A 280 -3.28 8.51 -0.48
CA ILE A 280 -4.61 9.12 -0.51
C ILE A 280 -5.62 8.07 0.00
N PRO A 281 -6.05 8.14 1.28
CA PRO A 281 -7.01 7.20 1.84
C PRO A 281 -8.41 7.37 1.21
N SER A 282 -9.16 6.28 1.08
CA SER A 282 -10.55 6.33 0.61
C SER A 282 -11.48 6.93 1.67
N ARG A 283 -12.44 7.76 1.25
CA ARG A 283 -13.56 8.26 2.09
C ARG A 283 -14.38 7.15 2.76
N LYS A 284 -14.31 5.92 2.25
CA LYS A 284 -15.03 4.75 2.80
C LYS A 284 -14.28 4.05 3.94
N ASN A 285 -13.04 4.43 4.23
CA ASN A 285 -12.29 3.84 5.34
C ASN A 285 -12.96 4.19 6.67
N PHE A 286 -12.93 3.24 7.61
CA PHE A 286 -13.44 3.45 8.96
C PHE A 286 -12.76 4.67 9.60
N ARG A 287 -13.57 5.62 10.09
CA ARG A 287 -13.13 6.90 10.69
C ARG A 287 -12.40 7.85 9.74
N TYR A 288 -12.67 7.81 8.43
CA TYR A 288 -12.12 8.77 7.48
C TYR A 288 -12.42 10.25 7.86
N PRO A 289 -11.47 11.19 7.62
CA PRO A 289 -10.04 10.92 7.40
C PRO A 289 -9.43 10.31 8.67
N GLN A 290 -8.67 9.24 8.52
CA GLN A 290 -8.03 8.56 9.65
C GLN A 290 -6.86 9.41 10.16
N PRO A 291 -6.60 9.45 11.48
CA PRO A 291 -5.38 10.07 11.99
C PRO A 291 -4.14 9.41 11.39
N VAL A 292 -3.10 10.18 11.12
CA VAL A 292 -1.78 9.64 10.74
C VAL A 292 -0.85 9.63 11.94
N ARG A 293 -0.14 8.55 12.23
CA ARG A 293 1.04 8.60 13.11
C ARG A 293 2.22 8.94 12.22
N VAL A 294 2.89 10.07 12.46
CA VAL A 294 4.13 10.45 11.75
C VAL A 294 5.28 10.49 12.74
N HIS A 295 6.33 9.69 12.53
CA HIS A 295 7.46 9.71 13.47
C HIS A 295 8.11 11.10 13.51
N PRO A 296 8.50 11.65 14.67
CA PRO A 296 9.10 12.98 14.75
C PRO A 296 10.34 13.15 13.88
N THR A 297 11.13 12.10 13.71
CA THR A 297 12.43 12.17 13.02
C THR A 297 12.69 11.08 11.99
N MET A 298 11.85 10.04 11.89
CA MET A 298 12.11 8.89 11.00
C MET A 298 11.23 8.95 9.75
N PRO A 299 11.64 8.31 8.65
CA PRO A 299 10.82 8.18 7.45
C PRO A 299 9.76 7.09 7.66
N TYR A 300 8.82 7.35 8.55
CA TYR A 300 7.77 6.39 8.92
C TYR A 300 6.45 7.09 9.18
N PHE A 301 5.37 6.53 8.64
CA PHE A 301 4.02 6.85 9.08
C PHE A 301 3.07 5.65 9.01
N CYS A 302 1.93 5.74 9.69
CA CYS A 302 0.80 4.86 9.45
C CYS A 302 -0.55 5.59 9.58
N PHE A 303 -1.58 5.07 8.91
CA PHE A 303 -2.97 5.45 9.18
C PHE A 303 -3.47 4.72 10.43
N ALA A 304 -3.69 5.47 11.51
CA ALA A 304 -3.93 4.99 12.86
C ALA A 304 -5.36 5.34 13.35
N PRO A 305 -6.41 4.64 12.87
CA PRO A 305 -7.79 4.95 13.22
C PRO A 305 -8.07 4.83 14.72
N MET A 306 -7.32 3.98 15.44
CA MET A 306 -7.47 3.76 16.89
C MET A 306 -7.12 4.96 17.75
N VAL A 307 -6.43 5.98 17.21
CA VAL A 307 -6.14 7.24 17.91
C VAL A 307 -7.43 7.96 18.33
N LEU A 308 -8.54 7.74 17.63
CA LEU A 308 -9.85 8.32 17.97
C LEU A 308 -10.65 7.50 18.99
N GLY A 309 -10.02 6.52 19.63
CA GLY A 309 -10.63 5.69 20.67
C GLY A 309 -10.68 4.21 20.34
N LYS A 310 -10.90 3.39 21.36
CA LYS A 310 -11.08 1.94 21.22
C LYS A 310 -12.20 1.58 20.23
N PHE A 311 -12.05 0.46 19.54
CA PHE A 311 -13.11 -0.19 18.77
C PHE A 311 -12.98 -1.73 18.84
N VAL A 312 -14.00 -2.44 18.39
CA VAL A 312 -14.11 -3.90 18.53
C VAL A 312 -14.52 -4.50 17.19
N LEU A 313 -13.90 -5.61 16.82
CA LEU A 313 -14.34 -6.49 15.74
C LEU A 313 -14.98 -7.73 16.35
N GLN A 314 -16.25 -7.97 16.04
CA GLN A 314 -16.95 -9.21 16.37
C GLN A 314 -16.52 -10.33 15.41
N PRO A 315 -16.69 -11.61 15.78
CA PRO A 315 -16.43 -12.73 14.87
C PRO A 315 -17.05 -12.48 13.49
N TYR A 316 -16.22 -12.61 12.45
CA TYR A 316 -16.55 -12.38 11.04
C TYR A 316 -16.74 -10.91 10.61
N ASP A 317 -16.50 -9.94 11.50
CA ASP A 317 -16.43 -8.53 11.08
C ASP A 317 -15.25 -8.33 10.11
N VAL A 318 -15.46 -7.43 9.15
CA VAL A 318 -14.47 -7.07 8.14
C VAL A 318 -14.07 -5.60 8.33
N TYR A 319 -12.82 -5.38 8.72
CA TYR A 319 -12.18 -4.07 8.67
C TYR A 319 -11.63 -3.81 7.27
N LYS A 320 -11.84 -2.59 6.75
CA LYS A 320 -11.35 -2.17 5.43
C LYS A 320 -10.42 -0.98 5.53
N SER A 321 -9.30 -1.05 4.82
CA SER A 321 -8.35 0.05 4.64
C SER A 321 -7.94 0.12 3.18
N ASN A 322 -8.40 1.16 2.49
CA ASN A 322 -8.16 1.36 1.07
C ASN A 322 -7.43 2.68 0.85
N CYS A 323 -6.39 2.68 0.03
CA CYS A 323 -5.69 3.89 -0.37
C CYS A 323 -5.19 3.79 -1.82
N ARG A 324 -5.19 4.94 -2.49
CA ARG A 324 -4.43 5.14 -3.73
C ARG A 324 -3.09 5.77 -3.39
N MET A 325 -2.05 5.34 -4.08
CA MET A 325 -0.72 5.87 -3.98
C MET A 325 -0.26 6.43 -5.31
N LEU A 326 0.45 7.55 -5.26
CA LEU A 326 1.20 8.13 -6.37
C LEU A 326 2.69 7.97 -6.06
N VAL A 327 3.42 7.23 -6.87
CA VAL A 327 4.88 7.12 -6.76
C VAL A 327 5.52 7.99 -7.84
N PHE A 328 6.44 8.87 -7.44
CA PHE A 328 6.98 9.91 -8.30
C PHE A 328 8.49 10.11 -8.13
N ASP A 329 9.11 10.57 -9.22
CA ASP A 329 10.44 11.16 -9.25
C ASP A 329 10.33 12.68 -9.09
N GLY A 330 11.36 13.30 -8.52
CA GLY A 330 11.38 14.73 -8.22
C GLY A 330 10.63 15.09 -6.93
N LYS A 331 10.31 16.39 -6.81
CA LYS A 331 9.47 16.93 -5.72
C LYS A 331 7.98 16.68 -6.03
N PRO A 332 7.11 16.60 -5.01
CA PRO A 332 5.68 16.40 -5.24
C PRO A 332 5.08 17.52 -6.10
N ASP A 333 4.31 17.13 -7.11
CA ASP A 333 3.40 18.04 -7.84
C ASP A 333 2.06 18.07 -7.11
N TYR A 334 1.84 19.10 -6.30
CA TYR A 334 0.59 19.24 -5.53
C TYR A 334 -0.65 19.42 -6.40
N SER A 335 -0.52 19.96 -7.61
CA SER A 335 -1.65 20.06 -8.53
C SER A 335 -2.07 18.67 -9.02
N LEU A 336 -1.10 17.83 -9.37
CA LEU A 336 -1.32 16.43 -9.73
C LEU A 336 -1.91 15.64 -8.56
N ILE A 337 -1.34 15.77 -7.35
CA ILE A 337 -1.86 15.11 -6.13
C ILE A 337 -3.33 15.48 -5.92
N GLN A 338 -3.67 16.77 -6.01
CA GLN A 338 -5.05 17.23 -5.84
C GLN A 338 -5.99 16.65 -6.91
N LYS A 339 -5.57 16.62 -8.18
CA LYS A 339 -6.35 16.00 -9.27
C LYS A 339 -6.60 14.50 -9.02
N ILE A 340 -5.56 13.76 -8.62
CA ILE A 340 -5.69 12.33 -8.30
C ILE A 340 -6.60 12.12 -7.10
N HIS A 341 -6.46 12.94 -6.05
CA HIS A 341 -7.34 12.90 -4.89
C HIS A 341 -8.80 13.11 -5.31
N GLU A 342 -9.12 14.19 -6.02
CA GLU A 342 -10.49 14.45 -6.47
C GLU A 342 -11.05 13.36 -7.38
N SER A 343 -10.23 12.75 -8.24
CA SER A 343 -10.64 11.62 -9.07
C SER A 343 -10.94 10.39 -8.22
N TYR A 344 -10.04 10.03 -7.31
CA TYR A 344 -10.17 8.82 -6.49
C TYR A 344 -11.37 8.89 -5.54
N GLN A 345 -11.69 10.07 -5.02
CA GLN A 345 -12.86 10.25 -4.16
C GLN A 345 -14.20 10.19 -4.91
N LYS A 346 -14.21 10.31 -6.25
CA LYS A 346 -15.41 10.19 -7.09
C LYS A 346 -15.73 8.76 -7.51
N ASP A 347 -14.76 7.84 -7.40
CA ASP A 347 -14.94 6.42 -7.76
C ASP A 347 -15.86 5.66 -6.77
N PHE A 348 -16.56 6.38 -5.87
CA PHE A 348 -17.19 5.83 -4.68
C PHE A 348 -18.56 6.43 -4.33
#